data_AF-A0A7V6P0K6-F1
#
_entry.id   AF-A0A7V6P0K6-F1
#
_cell.length_a   1.000
_cell.length_b   1.000
_cell.length_c   1.000
_cell.angle_alpha   90.00
_cell.angle_beta   90.00
_cell.angle_gamma   90.00
#
_symmetry.space_group_name_H-M   'P 1'
#
loop_
_entity.id
_entity.type
_entity.pdbx_description
1 polymer ?
#
loop_
_entity_poly.entity_id
_entity_poly.type
_entity_poly.pdbx_seq_one_letter_code
_entity_poly.pdbx_strand_id
1 'polypeptide(L)'
;MKSTRDIMMLPTMPQLRTIRRIKGKNDFTAIDRKEYSDAIGWVSDFRSVGKHYQIPYSALYNERFDNLLAAGRIISAPLGDGWEVARVIPCCALTGQAAGAAAAIAAIEGISVNLVDVDRIKVTSPPAKKTQKD
;
A
#
# COMPACT_ATOMS: atom_id res chain seq x y z
N MET A 1 38.58 -8.06 -16.89
CA MET A 1 37.94 -7.74 -18.18
C MET A 1 36.43 -7.72 -18.00
N LYS A 2 35.74 -6.86 -18.78
CA LYS A 2 34.29 -6.56 -18.82
C LYS A 2 33.81 -5.45 -17.87
N SER A 3 34.10 -4.21 -18.24
CA SER A 3 33.31 -3.04 -17.83
C SER A 3 32.93 -2.20 -19.06
N THR A 4 32.53 -2.87 -20.14
CA THR A 4 31.87 -2.21 -21.26
C THR A 4 30.41 -2.65 -21.19
N ARG A 5 29.52 -1.70 -20.87
CA ARG A 5 28.07 -1.91 -20.96
C ARG A 5 27.63 -1.32 -22.27
N ASP A 6 27.26 -2.18 -23.21
CA ASP A 6 26.69 -1.72 -24.48
C ASP A 6 25.25 -1.28 -24.25
N ILE A 7 24.95 -0.05 -24.67
CA ILE A 7 23.58 0.47 -24.68
C ILE A 7 22.92 -0.05 -25.95
N MET A 8 22.13 -1.12 -25.81
CA MET A 8 21.45 -1.75 -26.95
C MET A 8 20.36 -0.86 -27.56
N MET A 9 19.75 0.01 -26.75
CA MET A 9 18.69 0.91 -27.17
C MET A 9 18.41 1.96 -26.07
N LEU A 10 18.15 3.21 -26.47
CA LEU A 10 17.62 4.22 -25.55
C LEU A 10 16.13 3.96 -25.31
N PRO A 11 15.61 4.12 -24.07
CA PRO A 11 14.19 3.94 -23.80
C PRO A 11 13.36 4.92 -24.65
N THR A 12 12.52 4.39 -25.53
CA THR A 12 11.66 5.18 -26.43
C THR A 12 10.36 5.63 -25.78
N MET A 13 10.03 5.12 -24.59
CA MET A 13 8.86 5.53 -23.82
C MET A 13 9.24 6.14 -22.47
N PRO A 14 8.52 7.18 -21.99
CA PRO A 14 8.70 7.70 -20.65
C PRO A 14 8.47 6.61 -19.60
N GLN A 15 9.47 6.34 -18.74
CA GLN A 15 9.36 5.35 -17.66
C GLN A 15 8.60 5.91 -16.44
N LEU A 16 7.43 6.50 -16.66
CA LEU A 16 6.59 7.08 -15.62
C LEU A 16 6.03 5.96 -14.75
N ARG A 17 6.62 5.83 -13.57
CA ARG A 17 6.30 4.76 -12.62
C ARG A 17 5.30 5.20 -11.54
N THR A 18 5.26 6.48 -11.24
CA THR A 18 4.49 7.14 -10.18
C THR A 18 3.65 8.29 -10.78
N ILE A 19 2.54 7.95 -11.43
CA ILE A 19 1.73 8.92 -12.21
C ILE A 19 0.71 9.68 -11.36
N ARG A 20 -0.20 8.95 -10.70
CA ARG A 20 -1.31 9.50 -9.92
C ARG A 20 -1.64 8.57 -8.77
N ARG A 21 -2.12 9.17 -7.69
CA ARG A 21 -2.66 8.52 -6.50
C ARG A 21 -3.91 9.26 -6.07
N ILE A 22 -4.75 8.62 -5.26
CA ILE A 22 -5.77 9.35 -4.51
C ILE A 22 -5.12 10.16 -3.39
N LYS A 23 -5.80 11.22 -2.95
CA LYS A 23 -5.55 11.84 -1.65
C LYS A 23 -6.56 11.23 -0.68
N GLY A 24 -6.12 10.27 0.12
CA GLY A 24 -6.94 9.63 1.14
C GLY A 24 -7.06 10.48 2.40
N LYS A 25 -7.69 9.92 3.43
CA LYS A 25 -7.77 10.54 4.76
C LYS A 25 -6.39 10.66 5.40
N ASN A 26 -5.58 9.59 5.30
CA ASN A 26 -4.19 9.60 5.75
C ASN A 26 -3.24 9.15 4.63
N ASP A 27 -2.02 9.65 4.66
CA ASP A 27 -0.96 9.27 3.75
C ASP A 27 -0.11 8.12 4.31
N PHE A 28 0.10 7.10 3.48
CA PHE A 28 1.02 6.00 3.72
C PHE A 28 2.45 6.42 3.34
N THR A 29 3.30 6.67 4.33
CA THR A 29 4.67 7.17 4.14
C THR A 29 5.77 6.12 4.28
N ALA A 30 5.42 4.84 4.42
CA ALA A 30 6.38 3.73 4.62
C ALA A 30 7.42 4.01 5.72
N ILE A 31 6.95 4.43 6.89
CA ILE A 31 7.78 4.54 8.10
C ILE A 31 7.87 3.14 8.73
N ASP A 32 9.09 2.67 8.95
CA ASP A 32 9.33 1.32 9.48
C ASP A 32 8.67 1.15 10.86
N ARG A 33 7.89 0.07 11.02
CA ARG A 33 7.17 -0.31 12.24
C ARG A 33 6.28 0.77 12.84
N LYS A 34 5.86 1.75 12.04
CA LYS A 34 4.83 2.69 12.48
C LYS A 34 3.49 1.97 12.58
N GLU A 35 2.86 2.08 13.74
CA GLU A 35 1.54 1.53 13.99
C GLU A 35 0.44 2.56 13.66
N TYR A 36 -0.66 2.05 13.10
CA TYR A 36 -1.87 2.78 12.78
C TYR A 36 -3.05 2.11 13.49
N SER A 37 -3.96 2.92 14.04
CA SER A 37 -5.16 2.41 14.71
C SER A 37 -6.13 1.74 13.75
N ASP A 38 -6.12 2.15 12.48
CA ASP A 38 -7.00 1.68 11.41
C ASP A 38 -6.26 0.78 10.41
N ALA A 39 -5.32 -0.01 10.88
CA ALA A 39 -4.48 -0.82 10.02
C ALA A 39 -5.16 -2.06 9.42
N ILE A 40 -4.99 -2.27 8.11
CA ILE A 40 -5.47 -3.47 7.40
C ILE A 40 -4.47 -4.62 7.45
N GLY A 41 -3.17 -4.36 7.58
CA GLY A 41 -2.15 -5.40 7.59
C GLY A 41 -0.73 -4.89 7.40
N TRP A 42 0.21 -5.83 7.30
CA TRP A 42 1.65 -5.58 7.21
C TRP A 42 2.21 -5.94 5.84
N VAL A 43 3.17 -5.15 5.37
CA VAL A 43 3.93 -5.38 4.14
C VAL A 43 5.41 -5.19 4.41
N SER A 44 6.25 -6.06 3.87
CA SER A 44 7.71 -5.93 3.92
C SER A 44 8.26 -5.09 2.78
N ASP A 45 9.39 -4.40 3.02
CA ASP A 45 10.17 -3.82 1.92
C ASP A 45 10.86 -4.92 1.10
N PHE A 46 10.86 -4.76 -0.23
CA PHE A 46 11.61 -5.64 -1.13
C PHE A 46 13.07 -5.20 -1.30
N ARG A 47 13.39 -3.94 -0.95
CA ARG A 47 14.71 -3.31 -1.12
C ARG A 47 15.63 -3.59 0.06
N SER A 48 15.08 -3.83 1.25
CA SER A 48 15.84 -4.06 2.47
C SER A 48 15.17 -5.09 3.35
N VAL A 49 15.96 -6.05 3.84
CA VAL A 49 15.50 -7.07 4.79
C VAL A 49 15.13 -6.41 6.12
N GLY A 50 14.04 -6.88 6.74
CA GLY A 50 13.66 -6.53 8.12
C GLY A 50 12.80 -5.28 8.28
N LYS A 51 12.59 -4.50 7.21
CA LYS A 51 11.65 -3.36 7.23
C LYS A 51 10.23 -3.83 6.97
N HIS A 52 9.32 -3.40 7.83
CA HIS A 52 7.91 -3.75 7.77
C HIS A 52 7.05 -2.51 7.97
N TYR A 53 6.09 -2.35 7.08
CA TYR A 53 5.20 -1.21 7.03
C TYR A 53 3.78 -1.67 7.23
N GLN A 54 3.06 -0.96 8.09
CA GLN A 54 1.64 -1.17 8.26
C GLN A 54 0.87 -0.25 7.31
N ILE A 55 -0.14 -0.79 6.64
CA ILE A 55 -0.98 -0.01 5.72
C ILE A 55 -2.24 0.42 6.46
N PRO A 56 -2.52 1.73 6.57
CA PRO A 56 -3.77 2.22 7.14
C PRO A 56 -4.92 2.11 6.14
N TYR A 57 -6.10 1.74 6.60
CA TYR A 57 -7.33 1.72 5.81
C TYR A 57 -7.67 3.11 5.26
N SER A 58 -7.41 4.15 6.03
CA SER A 58 -7.53 5.55 5.63
C SER A 58 -6.69 5.99 4.42
N ALA A 59 -5.72 5.17 3.96
CA ALA A 59 -5.03 5.41 2.70
C ALA A 59 -5.79 4.87 1.47
N LEU A 60 -6.82 4.03 1.66
CA LEU A 60 -7.57 3.39 0.58
C LEU A 60 -8.80 4.20 0.15
N TYR A 61 -9.32 5.12 0.98
CA TYR A 61 -10.52 5.90 0.65
C TYR A 61 -10.30 7.41 0.85
N ASN A 62 -11.19 8.22 0.27
CA ASN A 62 -11.26 9.66 0.48
C ASN A 62 -12.59 10.01 1.17
N GLU A 63 -12.56 10.78 2.25
CA GLU A 63 -13.75 11.14 3.05
C GLU A 63 -14.84 11.92 2.30
N ARG A 64 -14.54 12.47 1.12
CA ARG A 64 -15.50 13.21 0.29
C ARG A 64 -16.41 12.31 -0.55
N PHE A 65 -16.11 11.02 -0.65
CA PHE A 65 -16.83 10.09 -1.50
C PHE A 65 -17.19 8.84 -0.72
N ASP A 66 -18.47 8.51 -0.69
CA ASP A 66 -18.98 7.42 0.14
C ASP A 66 -18.76 6.02 -0.43
N ASN A 67 -18.39 5.92 -1.71
CA ASN A 67 -18.29 4.68 -2.46
C ASN A 67 -16.97 4.55 -3.24
N LEU A 68 -15.95 5.33 -2.88
CA LEU A 68 -14.65 5.33 -3.57
C LEU A 68 -13.58 4.62 -2.76
N LEU A 69 -13.06 3.53 -3.32
CA LEU A 69 -11.90 2.81 -2.81
C LEU A 69 -10.80 2.73 -3.87
N ALA A 70 -9.56 2.87 -3.43
CA ALA A 70 -8.34 2.69 -4.18
C ALA A 70 -7.57 1.50 -3.61
N ALA A 71 -6.95 0.72 -4.49
CA ALA A 71 -6.11 -0.41 -4.11
C ALA A 71 -4.80 -0.41 -4.90
N GLY A 72 -3.76 -1.01 -4.31
CA GLY A 72 -2.42 -1.08 -4.87
C GLY A 72 -1.78 0.28 -5.08
N ARG A 73 -1.17 0.48 -6.24
CA ARG A 73 -0.30 1.62 -6.54
C ARG A 73 -0.98 3.01 -6.50
N ILE A 74 -2.31 3.06 -6.54
CA ILE A 74 -3.09 4.30 -6.57
C ILE A 74 -3.62 4.73 -5.19
N ILE A 75 -3.32 3.99 -4.12
CA ILE A 75 -3.64 4.39 -2.75
C ILE A 75 -2.94 5.69 -2.37
N SER A 76 -3.37 6.28 -1.25
CA SER A 76 -2.79 7.52 -0.72
C SER A 76 -1.36 7.31 -0.21
N ALA A 77 -0.39 7.29 -1.11
CA ALA A 77 1.03 7.15 -0.81
C ALA A 77 1.82 8.28 -1.50
N PRO A 78 2.26 9.32 -0.76
CA PRO A 78 3.02 10.43 -1.34
C PRO A 78 4.33 9.97 -2.00
N LEU A 79 4.89 10.85 -2.83
CA LEU A 79 6.13 10.61 -3.55
C LEU A 79 7.25 10.21 -2.58
N GLY A 80 7.97 9.14 -2.91
CA GLY A 80 9.02 8.56 -2.06
C GLY A 80 8.77 7.08 -1.76
N ASP A 81 9.24 6.63 -0.60
CA ASP A 81 9.21 5.22 -0.20
C ASP A 81 7.79 4.64 -0.12
N GLY A 82 6.81 5.43 0.34
CA GLY A 82 5.42 5.02 0.38
C GLY A 82 4.90 4.52 -0.97
N TRP A 83 5.18 5.26 -2.05
CA TRP A 83 4.70 4.89 -3.38
C TRP A 83 5.46 3.70 -3.97
N GLU A 84 6.76 3.58 -3.68
CA GLU A 84 7.57 2.42 -4.10
C GLU A 84 7.17 1.12 -3.40
N VAL A 85 6.67 1.21 -2.16
CA VAL A 85 6.09 0.06 -1.45
C VAL A 85 4.65 -0.19 -1.91
N ALA A 86 3.85 0.85 -2.15
CA ALA A 86 2.46 0.72 -2.60
C ALA A 86 2.29 -0.06 -3.90
N ARG A 87 3.32 -0.06 -4.75
CA ARG A 87 3.31 -0.70 -6.08
C ARG A 87 3.71 -2.17 -6.10
N VAL A 88 4.24 -2.73 -5.02
CA VAL A 88 4.71 -4.13 -5.03
C VAL A 88 3.57 -5.12 -4.82
N ILE A 89 3.74 -6.32 -5.37
CA ILE A 89 2.73 -7.38 -5.39
C ILE A 89 2.14 -7.66 -3.99
N PRO A 90 2.92 -7.79 -2.89
CA PRO A 90 2.36 -8.04 -1.57
C PRO A 90 1.43 -6.91 -1.09
N CYS A 91 1.80 -5.65 -1.37
CA CYS A 91 0.98 -4.50 -1.04
C CYS A 91 -0.31 -4.46 -1.87
N CYS A 92 -0.20 -4.71 -3.18
CA CYS A 92 -1.36 -4.76 -4.08
C CYS A 92 -2.34 -5.87 -3.68
N ALA A 93 -1.84 -7.05 -3.27
CA ALA A 93 -2.68 -8.15 -2.82
C ALA A 93 -3.41 -7.81 -1.51
N LEU A 94 -2.68 -7.29 -0.52
CA LEU A 94 -3.26 -6.90 0.78
C LEU A 94 -4.33 -5.81 0.62
N THR A 95 -3.98 -4.72 -0.08
CA THR A 95 -4.91 -3.59 -0.30
C THR A 95 -6.09 -3.99 -1.19
N GLY A 96 -5.88 -4.85 -2.19
CA GLY A 96 -6.95 -5.38 -3.03
C GLY A 96 -7.95 -6.23 -2.25
N GLN A 97 -7.47 -7.11 -1.37
CA GLN A 97 -8.32 -7.90 -0.48
C GLN A 97 -9.12 -6.99 0.46
N ALA A 98 -8.45 -6.06 1.15
CA ALA A 98 -9.10 -5.16 2.09
C ALA A 98 -10.15 -4.26 1.41
N ALA A 99 -9.82 -3.67 0.25
CA ALA A 99 -10.76 -2.84 -0.51
C ALA A 99 -11.96 -3.65 -1.00
N GLY A 100 -11.76 -4.88 -1.50
CA GLY A 100 -12.85 -5.74 -1.95
C GLY A 100 -13.79 -6.14 -0.81
N ALA A 101 -13.23 -6.54 0.35
CA ALA A 101 -14.01 -6.87 1.53
C ALA A 101 -14.78 -5.66 2.06
N ALA A 102 -14.14 -4.48 2.11
CA ALA A 102 -14.78 -3.24 2.53
C ALA A 102 -15.91 -2.83 1.60
N ALA A 103 -15.73 -2.94 0.27
CA ALA A 103 -16.78 -2.66 -0.70
C ALA A 103 -17.98 -3.59 -0.53
N ALA A 104 -17.76 -4.87 -0.27
CA ALA A 104 -18.82 -5.84 -0.04
C ALA A 104 -19.61 -5.51 1.25
N ILE A 105 -18.91 -5.23 2.35
CA ILE A 105 -19.54 -4.85 3.64
C ILE A 105 -20.36 -3.57 3.48
N ALA A 106 -19.76 -2.53 2.89
CA ALA A 106 -20.42 -1.25 2.66
C ALA A 106 -21.70 -1.40 1.82
N ALA A 107 -21.65 -2.22 0.77
CA ALA A 107 -22.79 -2.49 -0.09
C ALA A 107 -23.91 -3.28 0.62
N ILE A 108 -23.57 -4.26 1.45
CA ILE A 108 -24.55 -5.07 2.21
C ILE A 108 -25.23 -4.23 3.29
N GLU A 109 -24.47 -3.39 3.99
CA GLU A 109 -24.97 -2.61 5.13
C GLU A 109 -25.55 -1.25 4.73
N GLY A 110 -25.36 -0.83 3.48
CA GLY A 110 -25.81 0.47 2.99
C GLY A 110 -25.07 1.64 3.65
N ILE A 111 -23.82 1.43 4.05
CA ILE A 111 -22.98 2.43 4.72
C ILE A 111 -21.90 2.97 3.78
N SER A 112 -21.36 4.14 4.11
CA SER A 112 -20.19 4.70 3.42
C SER A 112 -18.94 3.84 3.68
N VAL A 113 -18.03 3.75 2.70
CA VAL A 113 -16.79 2.98 2.82
C VAL A 113 -15.89 3.47 3.97
N ASN A 114 -16.04 4.73 4.39
CA ASN A 114 -15.30 5.29 5.53
C ASN A 114 -15.84 4.84 6.90
N LEU A 115 -17.03 4.22 6.96
CA LEU A 115 -17.67 3.71 8.18
C LEU A 115 -17.46 2.20 8.37
N VAL A 116 -16.81 1.53 7.42
CA VAL A 116 -16.54 0.09 7.52
C VAL A 116 -15.62 -0.17 8.71
N ASP A 117 -16.03 -1.10 9.58
CA ASP A 117 -15.21 -1.56 10.69
C ASP A 117 -13.97 -2.29 10.17
N VAL A 118 -12.81 -1.72 10.47
CA VAL A 118 -11.49 -2.22 10.02
C VAL A 118 -11.20 -3.61 10.58
N ASP A 119 -11.74 -3.95 11.76
CA ASP A 119 -11.52 -5.24 12.38
C ASP A 119 -12.09 -6.41 11.57
N ARG A 120 -13.08 -6.13 10.71
CA ARG A 120 -13.69 -7.13 9.81
C ARG A 120 -12.92 -7.35 8.52
N ILE A 121 -12.01 -6.45 8.16
CA ILE A 121 -11.26 -6.47 6.90
C ILE A 121 -9.74 -6.63 7.09
N LYS A 122 -9.25 -6.53 8.33
CA LYS A 122 -7.83 -6.68 8.63
C LYS A 122 -7.36 -8.12 8.45
N VAL A 123 -6.17 -8.26 7.87
CA VAL A 123 -5.45 -9.53 7.72
C VAL A 123 -4.32 -9.53 8.74
N THR A 124 -4.58 -10.11 9.92
CA THR A 124 -3.64 -10.06 11.05
C THR A 124 -2.50 -11.08 10.94
N SER A 125 -1.26 -10.60 11.01
CA SER A 125 -0.31 -10.88 12.10
C SER A 125 0.98 -10.08 11.88
N PRO A 126 1.62 -9.56 12.94
CA PRO A 126 2.91 -8.90 12.81
C PRO A 126 3.98 -9.92 12.38
N PRO A 127 4.86 -9.60 11.42
CA PRO A 127 6.00 -10.45 11.13
C PRO A 127 6.89 -10.53 12.39
N ALA A 128 7.26 -11.74 12.79
CA ALA A 128 8.13 -11.97 13.94
C ALA A 128 9.42 -11.13 13.81
N LYS A 129 9.87 -10.50 14.91
CA LYS A 129 11.17 -9.81 14.97
C LYS A 129 12.27 -10.83 14.65
N LYS A 130 12.73 -10.90 13.40
CA LYS A 130 14.02 -11.53 13.11
C LYS A 130 15.10 -10.56 13.54
N THR A 131 15.76 -10.87 14.65
CA THR A 131 17.03 -10.24 15.02
C THR A 131 17.96 -10.38 13.82
N GLN A 132 18.44 -9.26 13.32
CA GLN A 132 19.47 -9.21 12.29
C GLN A 132 20.68 -9.96 12.88
N LYS A 133 20.97 -11.15 12.36
CA LYS A 133 22.21 -11.87 12.69
C LYS A 133 23.28 -11.23 11.83
N ASP A 134 24.25 -10.61 12.48
CA ASP A 134 25.47 -10.04 11.89
C ASP A 134 26.22 -11.06 11.02
#